data_AF-B8AHH6-F1
#
_entry.id   AF-B8AHH6-F1
#
_cell.length_a   1.000
_cell.length_b   1.000
_cell.length_c   1.000
_cell.angle_alpha   90.00
_cell.angle_beta   90.00
_cell.angle_gamma   90.00
#
_symmetry.space_group_name_H-M   'P 1'
#
loop_
_entity.id
_entity.type
_entity.pdbx_description
1 polymer ?
#
loop_
_entity_poly.entity_id
_entity_poly.type
_entity_poly.pdbx_seq_one_letter_code
_entity_poly.pdbx_strand_id
1 'polypeptide(L)'
;MADEANRAAFVELQGRMIDTTGKIKQLQTQMRSKEGEKKRAYLTLEELRQLPDNTNTYKTVGKVFILEPKSLLLNEQEQKLNDSESAIASMQTSKEYLEKQLAEVENNIRELLQQDPGLARQILSMTVQ
;
A
#
# COMPACT_ATOMS: atom_id res chain seq x y z
N MET A 1 -41.08 3.67 -0.32
CA MET A 1 -40.39 2.83 0.68
C MET A 1 -39.20 2.10 0.06
N ALA A 2 -39.34 1.42 -1.08
CA ALA A 2 -38.22 0.81 -1.80
C ALA A 2 -37.17 1.83 -2.29
N ASP A 3 -37.62 2.96 -2.86
CA ASP A 3 -36.71 4.02 -3.34
C ASP A 3 -35.81 4.62 -2.25
N GLU A 4 -36.35 4.79 -1.03
CA GLU A 4 -35.59 5.29 0.13
C GLU A 4 -34.52 4.28 0.58
N ALA A 5 -34.87 2.99 0.57
CA ALA A 5 -33.95 1.91 0.93
C ALA A 5 -32.82 1.75 -0.11
N ASN A 6 -33.16 1.84 -1.41
CA ASN A 6 -32.18 1.79 -2.50
C ASN A 6 -31.23 2.99 -2.44
N ARG A 7 -31.75 4.19 -2.13
CA ARG A 7 -30.94 5.39 -1.96
C ARG A 7 -29.98 5.27 -0.77
N ALA A 8 -30.45 4.77 0.37
CA ALA A 8 -29.60 4.53 1.54
C ALA A 8 -28.50 3.51 1.25
N ALA A 9 -28.84 2.39 0.58
CA ALA A 9 -27.88 1.38 0.16
C ALA A 9 -26.81 1.94 -0.80
N PHE A 10 -27.20 2.80 -1.75
CA PHE A 10 -26.26 3.44 -2.65
C PHE A 10 -25.24 4.31 -1.92
N VAL A 11 -25.71 5.16 -0.98
CA VAL A 11 -24.82 6.03 -0.18
C VAL A 11 -23.84 5.19 0.64
N GLU A 12 -24.30 4.09 1.23
CA GLU A 12 -23.45 3.18 1.98
C GLU A 12 -22.38 2.52 1.08
N LEU A 13 -22.78 2.00 -0.08
CA LEU A 13 -21.85 1.39 -1.05
C LEU A 13 -20.83 2.41 -1.57
N GLN A 14 -21.26 3.65 -1.83
CA GLN A 14 -20.37 4.74 -2.23
C GLN A 14 -19.36 5.07 -1.12
N GLY A 15 -19.79 5.11 0.15
CA GLY A 15 -18.90 5.28 1.29
C GLY A 15 -17.85 4.17 1.37
N ARG A 16 -18.28 2.90 1.26
CA ARG A 16 -17.36 1.75 1.24
C ARG A 16 -16.37 1.80 0.07
N MET A 17 -16.81 2.26 -1.11
CA MET A 17 -15.96 2.42 -2.30
C MET A 17 -14.87 3.46 -2.05
N ILE A 18 -15.23 4.63 -1.50
CA ILE A 18 -14.30 5.71 -1.16
C ILE A 18 -13.29 5.24 -0.13
N ASP A 19 -13.75 4.60 0.94
CA ASP A 19 -12.89 4.10 2.02
C ASP A 19 -11.89 3.05 1.53
N THR A 20 -12.38 2.08 0.76
CA THR A 20 -11.56 1.00 0.19
C THR A 20 -10.51 1.56 -0.76
N THR A 21 -10.90 2.48 -1.65
CA THR A 21 -9.98 3.18 -2.56
C THR A 21 -8.92 3.97 -1.78
N GLY A 22 -9.32 4.64 -0.70
CA GLY A 22 -8.40 5.36 0.19
C GLY A 22 -7.35 4.43 0.80
N LYS A 23 -7.77 3.28 1.34
CA LYS A 23 -6.86 2.27 1.91
C LYS A 23 -5.89 1.70 0.87
N ILE A 24 -6.37 1.43 -0.36
CA ILE A 24 -5.50 0.97 -1.45
C ILE A 24 -4.41 2.00 -1.76
N LYS A 25 -4.77 3.29 -1.88
CA LYS A 25 -3.80 4.37 -2.13
C LYS A 25 -2.77 4.51 -1.00
N GLN A 26 -3.20 4.37 0.25
CA GLN A 26 -2.31 4.38 1.41
C GLN A 26 -1.31 3.21 1.36
N LEU A 27 -1.79 1.99 1.11
CA LEU A 27 -0.93 0.81 0.96
C LEU A 27 0.07 0.98 -0.18
N GLN A 28 -0.37 1.46 -1.34
CA GLN A 28 0.53 1.72 -2.47
C GLN A 28 1.66 2.70 -2.12
N THR A 29 1.36 3.74 -1.32
CA THR A 29 2.36 4.71 -0.86
C THR A 29 3.36 4.07 0.10
N GLN A 30 2.88 3.25 1.05
CA GLN A 30 3.74 2.50 1.97
C GLN A 30 4.65 1.52 1.23
N MET A 31 4.11 0.78 0.25
CA MET A 31 4.89 -0.12 -0.59
C MET A 31 6.00 0.60 -1.35
N ARG A 32 5.74 1.77 -1.92
CA ARG A 32 6.77 2.59 -2.59
C ARG A 32 7.90 3.01 -1.64
N SER A 33 7.56 3.37 -0.39
CA SER A 33 8.57 3.66 0.63
C SER A 33 9.44 2.45 0.92
N LYS A 34 8.81 1.28 1.10
CA LYS A 34 9.50 0.01 1.38
C LYS A 34 10.36 -0.47 0.21
N GLU A 35 9.92 -0.28 -1.02
CA GLU A 35 10.75 -0.51 -2.22
C GLU A 35 12.01 0.35 -2.22
N GLY A 36 11.88 1.62 -1.79
CA GLY A 36 13.03 2.51 -1.60
C GLY A 36 14.00 2.03 -0.51
N GLU A 37 13.47 1.54 0.62
CA GLU A 37 14.27 0.94 1.71
C GLU A 37 15.01 -0.31 1.24
N LYS A 38 14.29 -1.23 0.57
CA LYS A 38 14.83 -2.45 -0.03
C LYS A 38 15.99 -2.14 -0.96
N LYS A 39 15.79 -1.19 -1.90
CA LYS A 39 16.82 -0.82 -2.87
C LYS A 39 18.06 -0.22 -2.20
N ARG A 40 17.90 0.62 -1.18
CA ARG A 40 19.04 1.17 -0.43
C ARG A 40 19.81 0.09 0.33
N ALA A 41 19.10 -0.83 0.99
CA ALA A 41 19.72 -1.94 1.71
C ALA A 41 20.52 -2.83 0.74
N TYR A 42 19.90 -3.21 -0.39
CA TYR A 42 20.54 -4.00 -1.44
C TYR A 42 21.82 -3.34 -1.98
N LEU A 43 21.74 -2.08 -2.40
CA LEU A 43 22.91 -1.37 -2.93
C LEU A 43 24.02 -1.27 -1.88
N THR A 44 23.69 -0.95 -0.63
CA THR A 44 24.68 -0.86 0.45
C THR A 44 25.35 -2.21 0.71
N LEU A 45 24.59 -3.30 0.65
CA LEU A 45 25.08 -4.65 0.85
C LEU A 45 26.00 -5.10 -0.28
N GLU A 46 25.68 -4.78 -1.53
CA GLU A 46 26.55 -5.05 -2.69
C GLU A 46 27.88 -4.27 -2.59
N GLU A 47 27.84 -2.99 -2.20
CA GLU A 47 29.05 -2.19 -1.97
C GLU A 47 29.90 -2.75 -0.82
N LEU A 48 29.27 -3.10 0.31
CA LEU A 48 29.97 -3.69 1.46
C LEU A 48 30.66 -5.01 1.10
N ARG A 49 30.02 -5.86 0.28
CA ARG A 49 30.58 -7.15 -0.14
C ARG A 49 31.86 -7.01 -0.95
N GLN A 50 32.01 -5.91 -1.71
CA GLN A 50 33.20 -5.66 -2.54
C GLN A 50 34.40 -5.16 -1.73
N LEU A 51 34.20 -4.69 -0.49
CA LEU A 51 35.29 -4.20 0.36
C LEU A 51 36.13 -5.35 0.92
N PRO A 52 37.46 -5.18 1.06
CA PRO A 52 38.30 -6.12 1.81
C PRO A 52 37.85 -6.26 3.28
N ASP A 53 38.06 -7.42 3.89
CA ASP A 53 37.59 -7.68 5.27
C ASP A 53 38.29 -6.83 6.34
N ASN A 54 39.50 -6.34 6.06
CA ASN A 54 40.25 -5.46 6.96
C ASN A 54 39.85 -3.97 6.82
N THR A 55 38.76 -3.67 6.10
CA THR A 55 38.31 -2.29 5.91
C THR A 55 37.59 -1.80 7.16
N ASN A 56 38.01 -0.66 7.69
CA ASN A 56 37.27 0.00 8.77
C ASN A 56 35.91 0.46 8.24
N THR A 57 34.84 -0.09 8.81
CA THR A 57 33.47 0.26 8.45
C THR A 57 32.78 1.01 9.57
N TYR A 58 31.92 1.96 9.23
CA TYR A 58 31.25 2.82 10.21
C TYR A 58 29.74 2.84 10.00
N LYS A 59 29.00 2.78 11.10
CA LYS A 59 27.54 2.92 11.13
C LYS A 59 27.14 4.31 11.59
N THR A 60 26.21 4.94 10.88
CA THR A 60 25.63 6.22 11.31
C THR A 60 24.61 6.00 12.42
N VAL A 61 24.73 6.75 13.51
CA VAL A 61 23.72 6.87 14.58
C VAL A 61 23.41 8.34 14.80
N GLY A 62 22.31 8.82 14.23
CA GLY A 62 21.99 10.25 14.23
C GLY A 62 23.04 11.06 13.46
N LYS A 63 23.82 11.89 14.17
CA LYS A 63 24.90 12.70 13.59
C LYS A 63 26.31 12.14 13.84
N VAL A 64 26.43 10.99 14.50
CA VAL A 64 27.72 10.34 14.81
C VAL A 64 27.92 9.09 13.95
N PHE A 65 29.19 8.70 13.81
CA PHE A 65 29.61 7.48 13.10
C PHE A 65 30.39 6.59 14.08
N ILE A 66 29.97 5.34 14.22
CA ILE A 66 30.54 4.37 15.15
C ILE A 66 31.27 3.30 14.34
N LEU A 67 32.51 2.97 14.72
CA LEU A 67 33.27 1.88 14.12
C LEU A 67 32.57 0.55 14.42
N GLU A 68 32.23 -0.20 13.38
CA GLU A 68 31.52 -1.48 13.49
C GLU A 68 32.18 -2.51 12.57
N PRO A 69 32.18 -3.80 12.93
CA PRO A 69 32.66 -4.85 12.04
C PRO A 69 31.84 -4.93 10.74
N LYS A 70 32.51 -5.13 9.62
CA LYS A 70 31.88 -5.32 8.31
C LYS A 70 30.81 -6.42 8.32
N SER A 71 31.06 -7.52 9.01
CA SER A 71 30.13 -8.65 9.14
C SER A 71 28.81 -8.26 9.81
N LEU A 72 28.87 -7.38 10.82
CA LEU A 72 27.67 -6.90 11.52
C LEU A 72 26.85 -6.02 10.57
N LEU A 73 27.50 -5.10 9.84
CA LEU A 73 26.82 -4.26 8.85
C LEU A 73 26.20 -5.07 7.72
N LEU A 74 26.87 -6.13 7.23
CA LEU A 74 26.33 -7.03 6.23
C LEU A 74 25.04 -7.70 6.73
N ASN A 75 25.07 -8.28 7.92
CA ASN A 75 23.91 -8.92 8.53
C ASN A 75 22.74 -7.94 8.71
N GLU A 76 23.04 -6.70 9.16
CA GLU A 76 22.00 -5.67 9.31
C GLU A 76 21.35 -5.28 7.98
N GLN A 77 22.14 -5.12 6.92
CA GLN A 77 21.59 -4.79 5.60
C GLN A 77 20.83 -5.97 4.98
N GLU A 78 21.29 -7.20 5.20
CA GLU A 78 20.59 -8.41 4.75
C GLU A 78 19.24 -8.56 5.48
N GLN A 79 19.23 -8.34 6.80
CA GLN A 79 18.00 -8.34 7.57
C GLN A 79 17.03 -7.25 7.08
N LYS A 80 17.51 -6.01 6.88
CA LYS A 80 16.66 -4.91 6.34
C LYS A 80 16.10 -5.20 4.97
N LEU A 81 16.89 -5.86 4.10
CA LEU A 81 16.45 -6.29 2.78
C LEU A 81 15.31 -7.30 2.91
N ASN A 82 15.52 -8.37 3.68
CA ASN A 82 14.54 -9.44 3.89
C ASN A 82 13.25 -8.93 4.56
N ASP A 83 13.37 -8.09 5.58
CA ASP A 83 12.22 -7.47 6.25
C ASP A 83 11.41 -6.60 5.30
N SER A 84 12.09 -5.84 4.43
CA SER A 84 11.43 -5.01 3.41
C SER A 84 10.72 -5.86 2.37
N GLU A 85 11.34 -6.95 1.89
CA GLU A 85 10.73 -7.88 0.94
C GLU A 85 9.49 -8.57 1.52
N SER A 86 9.58 -9.06 2.76
CA SER A 86 8.45 -9.69 3.45
C SER A 86 7.30 -8.70 3.66
N ALA A 87 7.60 -7.46 4.08
CA ALA A 87 6.60 -6.42 4.23
C ALA A 87 5.92 -6.07 2.89
N ILE A 88 6.68 -5.94 1.80
CA ILE A 88 6.14 -5.68 0.46
C ILE A 88 5.21 -6.82 0.02
N ALA A 89 5.63 -8.07 0.21
CA ALA A 89 4.81 -9.23 -0.14
C ALA A 89 3.48 -9.25 0.65
N SER A 90 3.53 -8.99 1.96
CA SER A 90 2.32 -8.91 2.81
C SER A 90 1.38 -7.76 2.39
N MET A 91 1.94 -6.59 2.09
CA MET A 91 1.17 -5.44 1.60
C MET A 91 0.55 -5.69 0.22
N GLN A 92 1.25 -6.41 -0.66
CA GLN A 92 0.74 -6.78 -1.97
C GLN A 92 -0.48 -7.72 -1.86
N THR A 93 -0.40 -8.75 -1.01
CA THR A 93 -1.55 -9.63 -0.71
C THR A 93 -2.73 -8.84 -0.14
N SER A 94 -2.47 -7.91 0.78
CA SER A 94 -3.50 -7.05 1.37
C SER A 94 -4.14 -6.13 0.33
N LYS A 95 -3.34 -5.59 -0.59
CA LYS A 95 -3.81 -4.76 -1.70
C LYS A 95 -4.73 -5.56 -2.63
N GLU A 96 -4.33 -6.76 -3.04
CA GLU A 96 -5.13 -7.63 -3.92
C GLU A 96 -6.48 -7.98 -3.29
N TYR A 97 -6.50 -8.21 -1.98
CA TYR A 97 -7.74 -8.44 -1.24
C TYR A 97 -8.67 -7.22 -1.29
N LEU A 98 -8.15 -6.01 -1.06
CA LEU A 98 -8.93 -4.78 -1.14
C LEU A 98 -9.39 -4.46 -2.57
N GLU A 99 -8.59 -4.78 -3.58
CA GLU A 99 -8.97 -4.64 -5.00
C GLU A 99 -10.14 -5.55 -5.36
N LYS A 100 -10.18 -6.79 -4.83
CA LYS A 100 -11.35 -7.67 -4.97
C LYS A 100 -12.58 -7.11 -4.28
N GLN A 101 -12.45 -6.61 -3.05
CA GLN A 101 -13.56 -5.95 -2.34
C GLN A 101 -14.08 -4.73 -3.10
N LEU A 102 -13.18 -3.92 -3.68
CA LEU A 102 -13.57 -2.76 -4.48
C LEU A 102 -14.39 -3.19 -5.70
N ALA A 103 -13.94 -4.22 -6.43
CA ALA A 103 -14.66 -4.75 -7.58
C ALA A 103 -16.05 -5.29 -7.19
N GLU A 104 -16.18 -5.95 -6.04
CA GLU A 104 -17.48 -6.40 -5.51
C GLU A 104 -18.41 -5.21 -5.21
N VAL A 105 -17.90 -4.16 -4.57
CA VAL A 105 -18.68 -2.95 -4.28
C VAL A 105 -19.11 -2.24 -5.58
N GLU A 106 -18.23 -2.15 -6.58
CA GLU A 106 -18.56 -1.58 -7.89
C GLU A 106 -19.65 -2.37 -8.62
N ASN A 107 -19.60 -3.71 -8.55
CA ASN A 107 -20.63 -4.57 -9.12
C ASN A 107 -21.97 -4.38 -8.40
N ASN A 108 -21.98 -4.33 -7.07
CA ASN A 108 -23.19 -4.08 -6.29
C ASN A 108 -23.83 -2.72 -6.63
N ILE A 109 -23.01 -1.67 -6.81
CA ILE A 109 -23.50 -0.36 -7.25
C ILE A 109 -24.12 -0.47 -8.65
N ARG A 110 -23.45 -1.15 -9.59
CA ARG A 110 -23.96 -1.35 -10.96
C ARG A 110 -25.30 -2.07 -10.97
N GLU A 111 -25.43 -3.16 -10.21
CA GLU A 111 -26.67 -3.93 -10.09
C GLU A 111 -27.79 -3.09 -9.49
N LEU A 112 -27.52 -2.33 -8.43
CA LEU A 112 -28.49 -1.43 -7.80
C LEU A 112 -29.03 -0.38 -8.79
N LEU A 113 -28.14 0.22 -9.59
CA LEU A 113 -28.53 1.21 -10.61
C LEU A 113 -29.30 0.60 -11.80
N GLN A 114 -29.07 -0.68 -12.10
CA GLN A 114 -29.83 -1.40 -13.13
C GLN A 114 -31.23 -1.77 -12.64
N GLN A 115 -31.36 -2.15 -11.37
CA GLN A 115 -32.64 -2.45 -10.73
C GLN A 115 -33.51 -1.20 -10.57
N ASP A 116 -32.89 -0.03 -10.38
CA ASP A 116 -33.59 1.24 -10.21
C ASP A 116 -33.03 2.35 -11.13
N PRO A 117 -33.52 2.45 -12.38
CA PRO A 117 -33.14 3.52 -13.31
C PRO A 117 -33.59 4.92 -12.86
N GLY A 118 -34.56 5.01 -11.95
CA GLY A 118 -35.03 6.27 -11.37
C GLY A 118 -33.99 6.87 -10.43
N LEU A 119 -33.36 6.02 -9.62
CA LEU A 119 -32.25 6.37 -8.75
C LEU A 119 -31.06 6.92 -9.55
N ALA A 120 -30.70 6.28 -10.67
CA ALA A 120 -29.63 6.76 -11.55
C ALA A 120 -29.88 8.18 -12.08
N ARG A 121 -31.12 8.49 -12.47
CA ARG A 121 -31.51 9.84 -12.93
C ARG A 121 -31.45 10.88 -11.80
N GLN A 122 -31.86 10.51 -10.58
CA GLN A 122 -31.77 11.40 -9.42
C GLN A 122 -30.31 11.69 -9.00
N ILE A 123 -29.43 10.70 -9.06
CA ILE A 123 -28.00 10.89 -8.74
C ILE A 123 -27.36 11.85 -9.75
N LEU A 124 -27.65 11.67 -11.04
CA LEU A 124 -27.13 12.52 -12.12
C LEU A 124 -27.65 13.96 -12.03
N SER A 125 -28.90 14.18 -11.57
CA SER A 125 -29.41 15.54 -11.38
C SER A 125 -28.83 16.23 -10.14
N MET A 126 -28.43 15.47 -9.10
CA MET A 126 -27.80 16.01 -7.89
C MET A 126 -26.32 16.39 -8.06
N THR A 127 -25.62 15.80 -9.03
CA THR A 127 -24.18 16.05 -9.27
C THR A 127 -23.89 17.22 -10.22
N VAL A 128 -24.93 17.82 -10.82
CA VAL A 128 -24.83 18.92 -11.80
C VAL A 128 -25.13 20.30 -11.19
N GLN A 129 -25.16 20.44 -9.86
CA GLN A 129 -25.26 21.73 -9.16
C GLN A 129 -23.97 22.10 -8.43
#